data_AF-A0A1L8N422-F1
#
_entry.id   AF-A0A1L8N422-F1
#
_cell.length_a   1.000
_cell.length_b   1.000
_cell.length_c   1.000
_cell.angle_alpha   90.00
_cell.angle_beta   90.00
_cell.angle_gamma   90.00
#
_symmetry.space_group_name_H-M   'P 1'
#
loop_
_entity.id
_entity.type
_entity.pdbx_description
1 polymer ?
#
loop_
_entity_poly.entity_id
_entity_poly.type
_entity_poly.pdbx_seq_one_letter_code
_entity_poly.pdbx_strand_id
1 'polypeptide(L)'
;MILSIFLCILTCVFSVALYYVALYKSVDNSLEMLCSKEEYELIDEDYILPYKTDNSQKAAIMCKDYKDPSRKRLDYTGYADCRLFKATYETEYFCKNTCSGFGDCIDVCPQNAIFVENGIAKVLQSCNGCGLCVDVCPQNLIKLVPADSEVWIDCIAPDCYEVNEKILSEDKIDGVFDPMRKKIEYSKKKHFKIWQS
;
A
#
# COMPACT_ATOMS: atom_id res chain seq x y z
N MET A 1 26.49 9.88 -60.14
CA MET A 1 26.90 9.96 -58.73
C MET A 1 25.87 10.64 -57.83
N ILE A 2 25.37 11.85 -58.15
CA ILE A 2 24.41 12.55 -57.27
C ILE A 2 23.04 11.83 -57.23
N LEU A 3 22.53 11.38 -58.38
CA LEU A 3 21.24 10.68 -58.48
C LEU A 3 21.21 9.35 -57.70
N SER A 4 22.32 8.61 -57.69
CA SER A 4 22.45 7.35 -56.94
C SER A 4 22.48 7.57 -55.43
N ILE A 5 23.04 8.68 -54.95
CA ILE A 5 23.05 9.04 -53.53
C ILE A 5 21.63 9.42 -53.08
N PHE A 6 20.91 10.19 -53.90
CA PHE A 6 19.54 10.60 -53.60
C PHE A 6 18.57 9.40 -53.51
N LEU A 7 18.69 8.45 -54.43
CA LEU A 7 17.90 7.21 -54.41
C LEU A 7 18.18 6.37 -53.15
N CYS A 8 19.44 6.22 -52.73
CA CYS A 8 19.78 5.51 -51.49
C CYS A 8 19.16 6.16 -50.25
N ILE A 9 19.21 7.50 -50.15
CA ILE A 9 18.62 8.22 -49.01
C ILE A 9 17.11 8.00 -48.98
N LEU A 10 16.43 8.10 -50.13
CA LEU A 10 14.99 7.89 -50.22
C LEU A 10 14.59 6.46 -49.81
N THR A 11 15.35 5.45 -50.24
CA THR A 11 15.10 4.05 -49.85
C THR A 11 15.34 3.81 -48.36
N CYS A 12 16.35 4.44 -47.76
CA CYS A 12 16.62 4.32 -46.31
C CYS A 12 15.51 4.98 -45.49
N VAL A 13 15.10 6.20 -45.85
CA VAL A 13 14.02 6.92 -45.15
C VAL A 13 12.71 6.14 -45.23
N PHE A 14 12.38 5.59 -46.41
CA PHE A 14 11.17 4.78 -46.57
C PHE A 14 11.22 3.49 -45.75
N SER A 15 12.37 2.81 -45.70
CA SER A 15 12.55 1.59 -44.91
C SER A 15 12.44 1.84 -43.41
N VAL A 16 13.02 2.96 -42.91
CA VAL A 16 12.90 3.37 -41.52
C VAL A 16 11.45 3.75 -41.18
N ALA A 17 10.76 4.48 -42.07
CA ALA A 17 9.36 4.84 -41.88
C ALA A 17 8.46 3.59 -41.82
N LEU A 18 8.65 2.63 -42.73
CA LEU A 18 7.92 1.36 -42.71
C LEU A 18 8.20 0.55 -41.46
N TYR A 19 9.46 0.49 -41.01
CA TYR A 19 9.82 -0.18 -39.77
C TYR A 19 9.17 0.49 -38.54
N TYR A 20 9.14 1.83 -38.50
CA TYR A 20 8.53 2.58 -37.41
C TYR A 20 7.00 2.39 -37.37
N VAL A 21 6.33 2.39 -38.53
CA VAL A 21 4.89 2.09 -38.64
C VAL A 21 4.59 0.65 -38.22
N ALA A 22 5.43 -0.31 -38.59
CA ALA A 22 5.28 -1.70 -38.17
C ALA A 22 5.45 -1.87 -36.65
N LEU A 23 6.43 -1.19 -36.05
CA LEU A 23 6.61 -1.17 -34.60
C LEU A 23 5.44 -0.50 -33.89
N TYR A 24 4.95 0.64 -34.38
CA TYR A 24 3.81 1.33 -33.80
C TYR A 24 2.55 0.44 -33.80
N LYS A 25 2.28 -0.23 -34.92
CA LYS A 25 1.16 -1.18 -35.05
C LYS A 25 1.30 -2.40 -34.12
N SER A 26 2.53 -2.84 -33.83
CA SER A 26 2.77 -3.93 -32.87
C SER A 26 2.49 -3.52 -31.42
N VAL A 27 2.67 -2.25 -31.08
CA VAL A 27 2.36 -1.70 -29.75
C VAL A 27 0.86 -1.49 -29.59
N ASP A 28 0.16 -0.94 -30.58
CA ASP A 28 -1.30 -0.79 -30.55
C ASP A 28 -2.02 -2.13 -30.39
N ASN A 29 -1.54 -3.19 -31.08
CA ASN A 29 -2.12 -4.53 -30.98
C ASN A 29 -1.95 -5.18 -29.59
N SER A 30 -1.01 -4.71 -28.78
CA SER A 30 -0.82 -5.22 -27.41
C SER A 30 -1.72 -4.52 -26.39
N LEU A 31 -2.23 -3.33 -26.71
CA LEU A 31 -3.13 -2.58 -25.85
C LEU A 31 -4.59 -3.07 -25.96
N GLU A 32 -5.00 -3.55 -27.15
CA GLU A 32 -6.34 -4.14 -27.36
C GLU A 32 -6.54 -5.50 -26.67
N MET A 33 -5.46 -6.12 -26.18
CA MET A 33 -5.52 -7.46 -25.56
C MET A 33 -5.88 -7.42 -24.07
N LEU A 34 -5.89 -6.24 -23.42
CA LEU A 34 -6.15 -6.16 -21.98
C LEU A 34 -7.60 -5.83 -21.61
N CYS A 35 -8.38 -5.18 -22.48
CA CYS A 35 -9.82 -4.95 -22.31
C CYS A 35 -10.45 -4.73 -23.69
N SER A 36 -11.59 -5.37 -23.96
CA SER A 36 -12.34 -5.12 -25.20
C SER A 36 -12.96 -3.72 -25.16
N LYS A 37 -12.90 -3.00 -26.29
CA LYS A 37 -13.34 -1.60 -26.40
C LYS A 37 -14.81 -1.38 -26.01
N GLU A 38 -15.63 -2.42 -26.16
CA GLU A 38 -17.06 -2.43 -25.82
C GLU A 38 -17.33 -2.51 -24.31
N GLU A 39 -16.36 -2.97 -23.50
CA GLU A 39 -16.51 -3.10 -22.04
C GLU A 39 -16.27 -1.78 -21.30
N TYR A 40 -15.51 -0.85 -21.89
CA TYR A 40 -15.15 0.42 -21.28
C TYR A 40 -16.16 1.55 -21.55
N GLU A 41 -16.82 1.54 -22.73
CA GLU A 41 -17.85 2.54 -23.07
C GLU A 41 -19.18 2.35 -22.30
N LEU A 42 -19.33 1.24 -21.56
CA LEU A 42 -20.49 0.96 -20.70
C LEU A 42 -20.30 1.32 -19.22
N ILE A 43 -19.12 1.78 -18.82
CA ILE A 43 -18.86 2.25 -17.46
C ILE A 43 -19.01 3.76 -17.49
N ASP A 44 -20.24 4.23 -17.28
CA ASP A 44 -20.51 5.65 -16.99
C ASP A 44 -19.56 6.08 -15.85
N GLU A 45 -18.94 7.25 -15.93
CA GLU A 45 -18.06 7.78 -14.84
C GLU A 45 -18.80 7.84 -13.49
N ASP A 46 -20.14 7.78 -13.52
CA ASP A 46 -21.05 7.76 -12.39
C ASP A 46 -21.49 6.36 -11.92
N TYR A 47 -20.97 5.25 -12.49
CA TYR A 47 -21.32 3.89 -12.05
C TYR A 47 -20.62 3.53 -10.72
N ILE A 48 -21.14 4.09 -9.62
CA ILE A 48 -20.78 3.71 -8.26
C ILE A 48 -21.37 2.33 -8.00
N LEU A 49 -20.52 1.29 -8.00
CA LEU A 49 -20.93 -0.04 -7.53
C LEU A 49 -21.59 0.11 -6.16
N PRO A 50 -22.81 -0.43 -5.95
CA PRO A 50 -23.49 -0.33 -4.67
C PRO A 50 -22.68 -1.08 -3.62
N TYR A 51 -21.97 -0.35 -2.76
CA TYR A 51 -21.25 -0.93 -1.64
C TYR A 51 -22.18 -1.10 -0.44
N LYS A 52 -22.06 -2.23 0.25
CA LYS A 52 -22.87 -2.51 1.44
C LYS A 52 -22.47 -1.53 2.56
N THR A 53 -23.46 -0.87 3.14
CA THR A 53 -23.27 -0.05 4.35
C THR A 53 -23.78 -0.81 5.56
N ASP A 54 -23.03 -0.77 6.66
CA ASP A 54 -23.43 -1.35 7.94
C ASP A 54 -23.01 -0.41 9.07
N ASN A 55 -23.92 0.47 9.47
CA ASN A 55 -23.69 1.43 10.53
C ASN A 55 -23.52 0.79 11.92
N SER A 56 -23.76 -0.53 12.07
CA SER A 56 -23.46 -1.24 13.30
C SER A 56 -21.96 -1.45 13.50
N GLN A 57 -21.14 -1.27 12.46
CA GLN A 57 -19.69 -1.44 12.51
C GLN A 57 -18.96 -0.22 11.93
N LYS A 58 -17.72 -0.03 12.35
CA LYS A 58 -16.80 0.97 11.79
C LYS A 58 -15.41 0.36 11.61
N ALA A 59 -14.67 0.88 10.65
CA ALA A 59 -13.29 0.51 10.48
C ALA A 59 -12.44 1.02 11.66
N ALA A 60 -11.49 0.19 12.06
CA ALA A 60 -10.50 0.48 13.09
C ALA A 60 -9.14 -0.02 12.65
N ILE A 61 -8.10 0.75 12.94
CA ILE A 61 -6.73 0.47 12.51
C ILE A 61 -5.95 -0.10 13.69
N MET A 62 -5.51 -1.34 13.54
CA MET A 62 -4.85 -2.17 14.55
C MET A 62 -3.33 -1.91 14.59
N CYS A 63 -2.92 -0.64 14.44
CA CYS A 63 -1.53 -0.23 14.38
C CYS A 63 -1.32 1.02 15.24
N LYS A 64 -0.21 1.05 15.97
CA LYS A 64 0.14 2.16 16.87
C LYS A 64 1.10 3.13 16.20
N ASP A 65 0.92 4.44 16.43
CA ASP A 65 1.81 5.53 15.99
C ASP A 65 3.30 5.20 16.23
N TYR A 66 4.08 5.18 15.14
CA TYR A 66 5.52 4.95 15.13
C TYR A 66 6.27 6.28 15.25
N LYS A 67 6.51 6.73 16.49
CA LYS A 67 7.22 8.00 16.76
C LYS A 67 8.74 7.88 16.79
N ASP A 68 9.29 6.69 16.63
CA ASP A 68 10.73 6.43 16.82
C ASP A 68 11.43 6.24 15.46
N PRO A 69 12.22 7.23 14.99
CA PRO A 69 12.92 7.14 13.72
C PRO A 69 14.03 6.07 13.72
N SER A 70 14.53 5.65 14.89
CA SER A 70 15.57 4.60 14.99
C SER A 70 15.09 3.22 14.56
N ARG A 71 13.76 3.03 14.47
CA ARG A 71 13.13 1.77 14.06
C ARG A 71 12.83 1.68 12.57
N LYS A 72 13.19 2.72 11.81
CA LYS A 72 13.09 2.76 10.34
C LYS A 72 14.28 1.99 9.78
N ARG A 73 14.04 1.05 8.86
CA ARG A 73 15.09 0.19 8.27
C ARG A 73 15.45 0.56 6.83
N LEU A 74 14.61 1.36 6.20
CA LEU A 74 14.78 1.85 4.84
C LEU A 74 14.10 3.20 4.73
N ASP A 75 14.55 4.05 3.81
CA ASP A 75 13.87 5.30 3.46
C ASP A 75 13.34 5.18 2.04
N TYR A 76 12.02 5.15 1.89
CA TYR A 76 11.37 4.93 0.60
C TYR A 76 10.80 6.23 0.04
N THR A 77 11.25 6.57 -1.16
CA THR A 77 10.85 7.79 -1.89
C THR A 77 10.14 7.47 -3.21
N GLY A 78 9.69 6.23 -3.40
CA GLY A 78 9.00 5.79 -4.60
C GLY A 78 7.50 6.08 -4.60
N TYR A 79 6.75 5.38 -5.47
CA TYR A 79 5.30 5.51 -5.58
C TYR A 79 4.58 5.11 -4.29
N ALA A 80 3.65 5.96 -3.85
CA ALA A 80 2.79 5.71 -2.70
C ALA A 80 1.68 4.70 -3.06
N ASP A 81 2.02 3.41 -3.03
CA ASP A 81 1.06 2.30 -3.12
C ASP A 81 1.46 1.22 -2.10
N CYS A 82 0.57 0.90 -1.18
CA CYS A 82 0.82 -0.03 -0.09
C CYS A 82 1.06 -1.45 -0.62
N ARG A 83 0.34 -1.88 -1.66
CA ARG A 83 0.46 -3.23 -2.22
C ARG A 83 1.81 -3.41 -2.92
N LEU A 84 2.20 -2.48 -3.79
CA LEU A 84 3.49 -2.45 -4.45
C LEU A 84 4.62 -2.43 -3.43
N PHE A 85 4.49 -1.56 -2.43
CA PHE A 85 5.48 -1.47 -1.37
C PHE A 85 5.57 -2.75 -0.54
N LYS A 86 4.43 -3.36 -0.16
CA LYS A 86 4.42 -4.64 0.55
C LYS A 86 5.12 -5.72 -0.27
N ALA A 87 4.79 -5.83 -1.56
CA ALA A 87 5.31 -6.86 -2.44
C ALA A 87 6.83 -6.73 -2.66
N THR A 88 7.34 -5.50 -2.71
CA THR A 88 8.75 -5.24 -3.06
C THR A 88 9.64 -5.10 -1.83
N TYR A 89 9.15 -4.38 -0.81
CA TYR A 89 9.93 -3.98 0.34
C TYR A 89 9.40 -4.53 1.66
N GLU A 90 8.22 -5.16 1.73
CA GLU A 90 7.52 -5.59 2.96
C GLU A 90 7.05 -4.48 3.93
N THR A 91 7.94 -3.60 4.38
CA THR A 91 7.65 -2.59 5.43
C THR A 91 8.79 -1.56 5.53
N GLU A 92 8.51 -0.32 5.92
CA GLU A 92 9.55 0.69 6.14
C GLU A 92 10.25 0.56 7.50
N TYR A 93 9.63 -0.17 8.43
CA TYR A 93 10.09 -0.33 9.81
C TYR A 93 10.51 -1.77 10.10
N PHE A 94 11.20 -2.00 11.23
CA PHE A 94 11.50 -3.36 11.69
C PHE A 94 10.25 -4.20 11.97
N CYS A 95 9.15 -3.55 12.34
CA CYS A 95 7.87 -4.23 12.47
C CYS A 95 7.29 -4.56 11.09
N LYS A 96 7.12 -5.85 10.84
CA LYS A 96 6.56 -6.40 9.59
C LYS A 96 5.09 -6.10 9.39
N ASN A 97 4.34 -5.90 10.48
CA ASN A 97 2.91 -5.61 10.51
C ASN A 97 2.66 -4.16 10.94
N THR A 98 3.31 -3.22 10.26
CA THR A 98 3.10 -1.79 10.47
C THR A 98 2.39 -1.16 9.29
N CYS A 99 1.67 -0.06 9.54
CA CYS A 99 1.09 0.73 8.47
C CYS A 99 2.22 1.34 7.64
N SER A 100 2.10 1.25 6.31
CA SER A 100 3.06 1.86 5.39
C SER A 100 2.75 3.34 5.12
N GLY A 101 1.55 3.81 5.48
CA GLY A 101 1.17 5.22 5.34
C GLY A 101 0.94 5.72 3.91
N PHE A 102 0.92 4.85 2.90
CA PHE A 102 0.81 5.28 1.50
C PHE A 102 -0.61 5.59 1.01
N GLY A 103 -1.65 5.12 1.72
CA GLY A 103 -3.00 5.65 1.51
C GLY A 103 -3.95 4.83 0.64
N ASP A 104 -3.65 3.59 0.25
CA ASP A 104 -4.60 2.76 -0.55
C ASP A 104 -5.99 2.64 0.10
N CYS A 105 -6.04 2.67 1.43
CA CYS A 105 -7.29 2.68 2.20
C CYS A 105 -8.07 4.00 2.12
N ILE A 106 -7.40 5.13 1.87
CA ILE A 106 -8.00 6.44 1.61
C ILE A 106 -8.67 6.40 0.24
N ASP A 107 -7.95 5.93 -0.78
CA ASP A 107 -8.40 5.93 -2.18
C ASP A 107 -9.68 5.13 -2.39
N VAL A 108 -9.86 4.04 -1.62
CA VAL A 108 -11.08 3.22 -1.69
C VAL A 108 -12.17 3.61 -0.71
N CYS A 109 -12.00 4.68 0.09
CA CYS A 109 -12.98 5.06 1.09
C CYS A 109 -14.05 5.99 0.50
N PRO A 110 -15.28 5.52 0.20
CA PRO A 110 -16.33 6.36 -0.39
C PRO A 110 -16.82 7.47 0.53
N GLN A 111 -16.50 7.40 1.83
CA GLN A 111 -16.89 8.40 2.83
C GLN A 111 -15.75 9.39 3.15
N ASN A 112 -14.57 9.23 2.55
CA ASN A 112 -13.37 9.98 2.92
C ASN A 112 -13.11 9.98 4.44
N ALA A 113 -13.45 8.86 5.09
CA ALA A 113 -13.38 8.72 6.55
C ALA A 113 -12.00 8.27 7.04
N ILE A 114 -11.01 8.13 6.15
CA ILE A 114 -9.67 7.66 6.46
C ILE A 114 -8.66 8.71 6.03
N PHE A 115 -7.68 8.98 6.87
CA PHE A 115 -6.56 9.89 6.60
C PHE A 115 -5.27 9.34 7.21
N VAL A 116 -4.11 9.76 6.73
CA VAL A 116 -2.83 9.37 7.30
C VAL A 116 -2.27 10.49 8.18
N GLU A 117 -1.88 10.14 9.40
CA GLU A 117 -1.22 11.03 10.34
C GLU A 117 -0.02 10.30 10.95
N ASN A 118 1.15 10.93 10.99
CA ASN A 118 2.39 10.34 11.52
C ASN A 118 2.75 8.99 10.85
N GLY A 119 2.52 8.87 9.55
CA GLY A 119 2.80 7.64 8.78
C GLY A 119 1.80 6.50 9.01
N ILE A 120 0.74 6.72 9.77
CA ILE A 120 -0.28 5.70 10.06
C ILE A 120 -1.66 6.21 9.69
N ALA A 121 -2.45 5.35 9.04
CA ALA A 121 -3.83 5.65 8.77
C ALA A 121 -4.66 5.75 10.06
N LYS A 122 -5.62 6.67 10.09
CA LYS A 122 -6.57 6.92 11.18
C LYS A 122 -7.97 7.04 10.59
N VAL A 123 -8.97 6.67 11.38
CA VAL A 123 -10.38 6.62 10.95
C VAL A 123 -11.20 7.68 11.70
N LEU A 124 -12.04 8.41 10.98
CA LEU A 124 -13.00 9.38 11.48
C LEU A 124 -14.31 8.72 11.90
N GLN A 125 -15.09 9.44 12.71
CA GLN A 125 -16.43 9.02 13.11
C GLN A 125 -17.42 8.88 11.96
N SER A 126 -17.16 9.51 10.80
CA SER A 126 -17.98 9.42 9.58
C SER A 126 -17.93 8.05 8.89
N CYS A 127 -17.10 7.12 9.35
CA CYS A 127 -17.06 5.76 8.82
C CYS A 127 -18.42 5.06 9.00
N ASN A 128 -18.91 4.45 7.92
CA ASN A 128 -20.20 3.75 7.85
C ASN A 128 -20.07 2.22 7.74
N GLY A 129 -18.90 1.69 8.04
CA GLY A 129 -18.68 0.23 8.12
C GLY A 129 -18.62 -0.53 6.80
N CYS A 130 -18.43 0.13 5.65
CA CYS A 130 -18.46 -0.54 4.34
C CYS A 130 -17.42 -1.66 4.10
N GLY A 131 -16.31 -1.65 4.85
CA GLY A 131 -15.31 -2.71 4.79
C GLY A 131 -14.33 -2.65 3.61
N LEU A 132 -14.50 -1.79 2.60
CA LEU A 132 -13.61 -1.74 1.42
C LEU A 132 -12.13 -1.53 1.78
N CYS A 133 -11.86 -0.71 2.79
CA CYS A 133 -10.51 -0.47 3.31
C CYS A 133 -9.85 -1.73 3.92
N VAL A 134 -10.63 -2.69 4.42
CA VAL A 134 -10.14 -3.95 4.99
C VAL A 134 -9.52 -4.80 3.89
N ASP A 135 -10.18 -4.90 2.74
CA ASP A 135 -9.78 -5.77 1.63
C ASP A 135 -8.50 -5.27 0.93
N VAL A 136 -8.33 -3.95 0.85
CA VAL A 136 -7.15 -3.37 0.19
C VAL A 136 -5.91 -3.28 1.06
N CYS A 137 -6.02 -3.47 2.39
CA CYS A 137 -4.88 -3.30 3.28
C CYS A 137 -3.94 -4.52 3.19
N PRO A 138 -2.77 -4.42 2.54
CA PRO A 138 -1.89 -5.58 2.36
C PRO A 138 -1.22 -6.04 3.66
N GLN A 139 -1.25 -5.20 4.69
CA GLN A 139 -0.73 -5.51 6.03
C GLN A 139 -1.80 -6.13 6.94
N ASN A 140 -3.06 -6.23 6.49
CA ASN A 140 -4.20 -6.75 7.25
C ASN A 140 -4.45 -6.03 8.60
N LEU A 141 -4.17 -4.74 8.66
CA LEU A 141 -4.24 -3.93 9.89
C LEU A 141 -5.63 -3.36 10.16
N ILE A 142 -6.52 -3.36 9.18
CA ILE A 142 -7.85 -2.73 9.33
C ILE A 142 -8.86 -3.82 9.66
N LYS A 143 -9.74 -3.55 10.63
CA LYS A 143 -10.84 -4.45 11.03
C LYS A 143 -12.12 -3.66 11.21
N LEU A 144 -13.25 -4.32 10.97
CA LEU A 144 -14.57 -3.81 11.33
C LEU A 144 -14.84 -4.17 12.80
N VAL A 145 -15.15 -3.16 13.60
CA VAL A 145 -15.50 -3.30 15.02
C VAL A 145 -16.87 -2.67 15.26
N PRO A 146 -17.64 -3.12 16.27
CA PRO A 146 -18.95 -2.52 16.57
C PRO A 146 -18.86 -1.01 16.81
N ALA A 147 -19.79 -0.24 16.23
CA ALA A 147 -19.78 1.22 16.29
C ALA A 147 -20.05 1.78 17.70
N ASP A 148 -20.73 0.98 18.53
CA ASP A 148 -21.04 1.25 19.94
C ASP A 148 -19.94 0.79 20.90
N SER A 149 -18.82 0.27 20.39
CA SER A 149 -17.74 -0.23 21.24
C SER A 149 -16.94 0.91 21.89
N GLU A 150 -16.89 0.92 23.22
CA GLU A 150 -15.93 1.74 24.01
C GLU A 150 -14.52 1.10 24.05
N VAL A 151 -14.27 0.14 23.16
CA VAL A 151 -13.14 -0.78 23.27
C VAL A 151 -11.83 -0.06 22.96
N TRP A 152 -10.81 -0.40 23.71
CA TRP A 152 -9.44 -0.04 23.40
C TRP A 152 -8.81 -1.14 22.55
N ILE A 153 -8.16 -0.74 21.47
CA ILE A 153 -7.56 -1.68 20.52
C ILE A 153 -6.07 -1.84 20.79
N ASP A 154 -5.61 -3.09 20.77
CA ASP A 154 -4.20 -3.45 20.81
C ASP A 154 -3.58 -3.45 19.41
N CYS A 155 -2.28 -3.16 19.33
CA CYS A 155 -1.51 -3.39 18.11
C CYS A 155 -1.50 -4.90 17.80
N ILE A 156 -1.73 -5.27 16.53
CA ILE A 156 -1.77 -6.69 16.13
C ILE A 156 -0.39 -7.34 16.05
N ALA A 157 0.67 -6.55 15.90
CA ALA A 157 1.99 -7.10 15.61
C ALA A 157 2.68 -7.65 16.89
N PRO A 158 3.06 -8.94 16.90
CA PRO A 158 3.87 -9.50 17.99
C PRO A 158 5.28 -8.88 18.01
N ASP A 159 5.82 -8.48 16.86
CA ASP A 159 7.22 -8.03 16.78
C ASP A 159 7.37 -6.51 17.05
N CYS A 160 6.28 -5.81 17.40
CA CYS A 160 6.30 -4.37 17.70
C CYS A 160 7.22 -3.99 18.87
N TYR A 161 7.57 -4.96 19.73
CA TYR A 161 8.34 -4.75 20.95
C TYR A 161 9.76 -5.32 20.92
N GLU A 162 10.21 -5.95 19.83
CA GLU A 162 11.59 -6.46 19.71
C GLU A 162 12.61 -5.38 19.31
N VAL A 163 12.51 -4.19 19.91
CA VAL A 163 13.62 -3.22 19.85
C VAL A 163 13.79 -2.58 21.21
N ASN A 164 14.21 -3.39 22.19
CA ASN A 164 14.74 -2.91 23.45
C ASN A 164 16.25 -3.17 23.51
N GLU A 165 17.00 -2.09 23.30
CA GLU A 165 18.24 -1.70 24.00
C GLU A 165 19.55 -2.48 23.81
N LYS A 166 19.65 -3.46 22.90
CA LYS A 166 20.94 -4.15 22.66
C LYS A 166 21.54 -4.06 21.25
N ILE A 167 20.99 -3.22 20.37
CA ILE A 167 21.55 -3.02 19.01
C ILE A 167 22.63 -1.91 18.99
N LEU A 168 22.79 -1.12 20.06
CA LEU A 168 23.77 -0.02 20.10
C LEU A 168 25.13 -0.36 20.76
N SER A 169 25.38 -1.60 21.15
CA SER A 169 26.74 -1.99 21.51
C SER A 169 26.93 -3.49 21.32
N GLU A 170 27.56 -3.82 20.19
CA GLU A 170 28.48 -4.95 20.01
C GLU A 170 27.93 -6.35 20.33
N ASP A 171 27.82 -7.19 19.30
CA ASP A 171 28.48 -8.51 19.24
C ASP A 171 27.96 -9.29 18.03
N LYS A 172 28.79 -9.39 16.99
CA LYS A 172 28.77 -10.55 16.10
C LYS A 172 29.14 -11.76 16.95
N ILE A 173 28.38 -12.84 16.87
CA ILE A 173 28.86 -14.24 16.84
C ILE A 173 27.70 -15.11 16.31
N ASP A 174 27.95 -15.72 15.14
CA ASP A 174 27.38 -16.95 14.60
C ASP A 174 25.85 -17.05 14.37
N GLY A 175 25.32 -16.16 13.51
CA GLY A 175 24.52 -16.57 12.35
C GLY A 175 23.17 -17.29 12.50
N VAL A 176 22.60 -17.50 13.69
CA VAL A 176 21.25 -18.05 13.85
C VAL A 176 20.49 -17.36 14.99
N PHE A 177 19.39 -16.67 14.65
CA PHE A 177 18.47 -16.05 15.60
C PHE A 177 17.45 -17.11 16.09
N ASP A 178 17.54 -17.50 17.37
CA ASP A 178 16.57 -18.37 18.06
C ASP A 178 15.53 -17.51 18.80
N PRO A 179 14.25 -17.51 18.38
CA PRO A 179 13.22 -16.58 18.86
C PRO A 179 12.59 -16.96 20.21
N MET A 180 13.04 -18.00 20.92
CA MET A 180 12.29 -18.53 22.06
C MET A 180 12.89 -18.40 23.47
N ARG A 181 13.92 -17.58 23.70
CA ARG A 181 14.42 -17.36 25.08
C ARG A 181 14.80 -15.92 25.40
N LYS A 182 13.81 -15.12 25.83
CA LYS A 182 13.89 -14.44 27.13
C LYS A 182 12.57 -13.82 27.58
N LYS A 183 12.34 -13.94 28.89
CA LYS A 183 11.18 -13.49 29.65
C LYS A 183 11.17 -11.95 29.69
N ILE A 184 10.39 -11.30 28.83
CA ILE A 184 10.20 -9.84 28.87
C ILE A 184 9.01 -9.53 29.77
N GLU A 185 9.26 -8.69 30.77
CA GLU A 185 8.25 -8.15 31.67
C GLU A 185 7.36 -7.19 30.87
N TYR A 186 6.09 -7.56 30.69
CA TYR A 186 5.11 -6.86 29.86
C TYR A 186 4.88 -5.43 30.37
N SER A 187 5.49 -4.45 29.71
CA SER A 187 5.18 -3.04 29.90
C SER A 187 3.71 -2.81 29.51
N LYS A 188 2.92 -2.35 30.48
CA LYS A 188 1.48 -2.02 30.42
C LYS A 188 1.03 -1.61 29.01
N LYS A 189 0.13 -2.42 28.42
CA LYS A 189 -0.51 -2.18 27.13
C LYS A 189 -1.07 -0.75 27.06
N LYS A 190 -0.48 0.08 26.20
CA LYS A 190 -1.00 1.43 25.90
C LYS A 190 -2.06 1.29 24.82
N HIS A 191 -3.27 1.05 25.29
CA HIS A 191 -4.52 1.21 24.57
C HIS A 191 -4.63 2.60 23.88
N PHE A 192 -5.12 2.66 22.63
CA PHE A 192 -5.38 3.93 21.91
C PHE A 192 -6.84 4.04 21.43
N LYS A 193 -7.33 5.28 21.29
CA LYS A 193 -8.72 5.60 20.90
C LYS A 193 -8.95 5.22 19.44
N ILE A 194 -10.07 4.56 19.15
CA ILE A 194 -10.36 3.98 17.84
C ILE A 194 -10.60 5.05 16.76
N TRP A 195 -11.39 6.09 17.08
CA TRP A 195 -11.81 7.10 16.09
C TRP A 195 -11.46 8.51 16.53
N GLN A 196 -11.04 9.30 15.54
CA GLN A 196 -10.82 10.74 15.70
C GLN A 196 -12.15 11.48 15.54
N SER A 197 -12.33 12.53 16.35
CA SER A 197 -13.52 13.39 16.36
C SER A 197 -13.47 14.44 15.26
#